data_AF-A0A8J7U3A7-F1
#
_entry.id   AF-A0A8J7U3A7-F1
#
_cell.length_a   1.000
_cell.length_b   1.000
_cell.length_c   1.000
_cell.angle_alpha   90.00
_cell.angle_beta   90.00
_cell.angle_gamma   90.00
#
_symmetry.space_group_name_H-M   'P 1'
#
loop_
_entity.id
_entity.type
_entity.pdbx_description
1 polymer ?
#
loop_
_entity_poly.entity_id
_entity_poly.type
_entity_poly.pdbx_seq_one_letter_code
_entity_poly.pdbx_strand_id
1 'polypeptide(L)'
;MTDTPSPAQPEAAPAEETTATKTLLDQVDLVGAPKLQGIVLGFLSRIEDNGTPVITIPNIDGEFAAQATVTLDTGMVGRQVALMFVQGMIERPVVLGVIQNPEPVQKNMEVVKDGRKILLEAADEIELKCGKASLKMTREGKVIVKGTHLVSRSSGANKIKGASVLLN
;
A
#
# COMPACT_ATOMS: atom_id res chain seq x y z
N MET A 1 64.86 -51.43 34.40
CA MET A 1 64.45 -50.11 34.93
C MET A 1 65.18 -49.07 34.11
N THR A 2 64.49 -48.56 33.09
CA THR A 2 64.17 -47.13 32.92
C THR A 2 65.39 -46.33 32.44
N ASP A 3 65.59 -46.16 31.14
CA ASP A 3 64.89 -45.21 30.25
C ASP A 3 65.56 -43.81 30.28
N THR A 4 66.28 -43.53 29.18
CA THR A 4 66.65 -42.24 28.55
C THR A 4 67.48 -41.18 29.32
N PRO A 5 68.47 -40.57 28.64
CA PRO A 5 68.43 -39.12 28.50
C PRO A 5 68.50 -38.65 27.04
N SER A 6 67.58 -37.75 26.75
CA SER A 6 67.44 -36.95 25.53
C SER A 6 68.66 -36.06 25.33
N PRO A 7 69.28 -35.99 24.14
CA PRO A 7 70.20 -34.93 23.81
C PRO A 7 69.46 -33.68 23.31
N ALA A 8 70.03 -32.55 23.68
CA ALA A 8 69.55 -31.20 23.47
C ALA A 8 69.56 -30.76 22.00
N GLN A 9 68.73 -29.75 21.74
CA GLN A 9 68.67 -28.92 20.53
C GLN A 9 70.01 -28.26 20.20
N PRO A 10 70.19 -27.84 18.94
CA PRO A 10 70.87 -26.58 18.64
C PRO A 10 69.87 -25.51 18.15
N GLU A 11 69.96 -24.37 18.80
CA GLU A 11 69.34 -23.09 18.50
C GLU A 11 70.16 -22.34 17.43
N ALA A 12 69.51 -21.83 16.37
CA ALA A 12 69.92 -20.66 15.59
C ALA A 12 68.74 -20.16 14.72
N ALA A 13 68.33 -18.91 14.93
CA ALA A 13 67.23 -18.16 14.27
C ALA A 13 67.64 -17.59 12.89
N PRO A 14 66.82 -16.76 12.19
CA PRO A 14 65.37 -16.74 11.93
C PRO A 14 65.05 -16.77 10.40
N ALA A 15 63.83 -17.18 10.00
CA ALA A 15 63.27 -16.82 8.69
C ALA A 15 61.74 -16.97 8.71
N GLU A 16 61.06 -15.82 8.72
CA GLU A 16 59.87 -15.43 7.96
C GLU A 16 58.75 -16.43 7.60
N GLU A 17 57.53 -15.90 7.79
CA GLU A 17 56.31 -16.17 7.01
C GLU A 17 55.54 -17.49 7.23
N THR A 18 54.37 -17.38 7.90
CA THR A 18 53.04 -17.37 7.24
C THR A 18 51.96 -17.77 8.23
N THR A 19 51.44 -16.77 8.95
CA THR A 19 50.16 -16.84 9.66
C THR A 19 49.04 -16.58 8.65
N ALA A 20 48.39 -17.62 8.13
CA ALA A 20 47.28 -17.43 7.19
C ALA A 20 46.25 -18.57 7.19
N THR A 21 45.68 -18.92 8.35
CA THR A 21 44.49 -19.82 8.38
C THR A 21 43.43 -19.46 9.42
N LYS A 22 43.50 -18.29 10.09
CA LYS A 22 42.47 -17.85 11.06
C LYS A 22 41.65 -16.62 10.64
N THR A 23 41.80 -16.13 9.41
CA THR A 23 41.13 -14.88 8.95
C THR A 23 40.47 -15.07 7.59
N LEU A 24 39.59 -16.06 7.45
CA LEU A 24 38.86 -16.31 6.19
C LEU A 24 37.33 -16.41 6.37
N LEU A 25 36.79 -15.99 7.52
CA LEU A 25 35.34 -15.90 7.76
C LEU A 25 34.81 -14.48 8.00
N ASP A 26 35.68 -13.45 8.01
CA ASP A 26 35.27 -12.04 8.22
C ASP A 26 35.43 -11.15 6.97
N GLN A 27 35.70 -11.73 5.79
CA GLN A 27 35.87 -10.95 4.54
C GLN A 27 35.03 -11.48 3.39
N VAL A 28 33.72 -11.49 3.58
CA VAL A 28 32.81 -11.25 2.45
C VAL A 28 32.15 -9.90 2.66
N ASP A 29 33.01 -8.87 2.75
CA ASP A 29 32.62 -7.54 2.33
C ASP A 29 32.36 -7.60 0.83
N LEU A 30 31.08 -7.71 0.46
CA LEU A 30 30.61 -7.39 -0.88
C LEU A 30 30.84 -5.89 -1.09
N VAL A 31 32.07 -5.55 -1.47
CA VAL A 31 32.48 -4.22 -1.90
C VAL A 31 31.60 -3.82 -3.09
N GLY A 32 30.81 -2.75 -2.92
CA GLY A 32 30.47 -1.86 -4.02
C GLY A 32 29.07 -1.94 -4.65
N ALA A 33 28.10 -2.66 -4.09
CA ALA A 33 26.70 -2.43 -4.48
C ALA A 33 26.14 -1.22 -3.71
N PRO A 34 25.54 -0.20 -4.36
CA PRO A 34 24.93 0.92 -3.64
C PRO A 34 23.83 0.36 -2.73
N LYS A 35 24.06 0.36 -1.42
CA LYS A 35 23.02 0.03 -0.44
C LYS A 35 21.96 1.12 -0.58
N LEU A 36 20.82 0.77 -1.16
CA LEU A 36 19.63 1.61 -1.17
C LEU A 36 19.14 1.74 0.28
N GLN A 37 19.74 2.66 1.03
CA GLN A 37 19.34 3.00 2.39
C GLN A 37 18.27 4.08 2.32
N GLY A 38 17.02 3.65 2.27
CA GLY A 38 15.88 4.56 2.27
C GLY A 38 14.67 3.98 1.55
N ILE A 39 13.59 4.76 1.56
CA ILE A 39 12.41 4.48 0.75
C ILE A 39 12.75 4.88 -0.69
N VAL A 40 12.51 3.98 -1.64
CA VAL A 40 12.61 4.27 -3.08
C VAL A 40 11.21 4.44 -3.66
N LEU A 41 11.06 5.39 -4.57
CA LEU A 41 9.81 5.58 -5.29
C LEU A 41 9.84 4.77 -6.59
N GLY A 42 8.83 3.94 -6.79
CA GLY A 42 8.59 3.19 -8.02
C GLY A 42 7.18 3.40 -8.53
N PHE A 43 6.80 2.65 -9.56
CA PHE A 43 5.44 2.64 -10.09
C PHE A 43 4.89 1.22 -10.09
N LEU A 44 3.61 1.08 -9.76
CA LEU A 44 2.91 -0.20 -9.93
C LEU A 44 2.64 -0.41 -11.42
N SER A 45 3.32 -1.36 -12.06
CA SER A 45 3.17 -1.65 -13.49
C SER A 45 1.95 -2.53 -13.77
N ARG A 46 1.77 -3.59 -12.97
CA ARG A 46 0.59 -4.48 -13.03
C ARG A 46 0.43 -5.26 -11.73
N ILE A 47 -0.64 -6.04 -11.67
CA ILE A 47 -0.86 -7.09 -10.69
C ILE A 47 -1.08 -8.39 -11.46
N GLU A 48 -0.36 -9.45 -11.11
CA GLU A 48 -0.55 -10.79 -11.70
C GLU A 48 -1.86 -11.43 -11.23
N ASP A 49 -2.31 -12.48 -11.91
CA ASP A 49 -3.56 -13.19 -11.57
C ASP A 49 -3.56 -13.78 -10.15
N ASN A 50 -2.38 -14.04 -9.58
CA ASN A 50 -2.19 -14.51 -8.21
C ASN A 50 -2.19 -13.38 -7.15
N GLY A 51 -2.35 -12.12 -7.57
CA GLY A 51 -2.32 -10.93 -6.72
C GLY A 51 -0.93 -10.32 -6.49
N THR A 52 0.13 -10.88 -7.06
CA THR A 52 1.50 -10.37 -6.90
C THR A 52 1.66 -9.05 -7.66
N PRO A 53 2.00 -7.94 -6.98
CA PRO A 53 2.27 -6.68 -7.65
C PRO A 53 3.60 -6.74 -8.38
N VAL A 54 3.64 -6.15 -9.57
CA VAL A 54 4.85 -5.97 -10.36
C VAL A 54 5.13 -4.48 -10.47
N ILE A 55 6.35 -4.08 -10.12
CA ILE A 55 6.75 -2.66 -10.06
C ILE A 55 7.87 -2.36 -11.04
N THR A 56 7.98 -1.08 -11.41
CA THR A 56 9.16 -0.51 -12.08
C THR A 56 9.80 0.53 -11.18
N ILE A 57 11.12 0.71 -11.32
CA ILE A 57 11.90 1.70 -10.57
C ILE A 57 12.50 2.66 -11.59
N PRO A 58 12.36 4.00 -11.43
CA PRO A 58 12.97 4.96 -12.33
C PRO A 58 14.49 4.75 -12.45
N ASN A 59 15.00 4.86 -13.68
CA ASN A 59 16.42 4.67 -14.03
C ASN A 59 16.96 3.25 -13.79
N ILE A 60 16.08 2.26 -13.62
CA ILE A 60 16.45 0.85 -13.51
C ILE A 60 15.58 0.07 -14.47
N ASP A 61 16.22 -0.55 -15.45
CA ASP A 61 15.52 -1.32 -16.47
C ASP A 61 14.97 -2.62 -15.86
N GLY A 62 13.75 -2.95 -16.27
CA GLY A 62 13.07 -4.17 -15.87
C GLY A 62 11.93 -3.94 -14.88
N GLU A 63 11.31 -5.06 -14.56
CA GLU A 63 10.17 -5.15 -13.68
C GLU A 63 10.47 -6.13 -12.57
N PHE A 64 9.98 -5.83 -11.37
CA PHE A 64 10.27 -6.61 -10.19
C PHE A 64 8.97 -7.03 -9.53
N ALA A 65 8.81 -8.34 -9.31
CA ALA A 65 7.75 -8.85 -8.46
C ALA A 65 7.99 -8.38 -7.03
N ALA A 66 6.97 -7.81 -6.41
CA ALA A 66 7.06 -7.23 -5.08
C ALA A 66 6.12 -7.94 -4.10
N GLN A 67 6.47 -7.91 -2.82
CA GLN A 67 5.48 -8.13 -1.75
C GLN A 67 4.78 -6.81 -1.43
N ALA A 68 3.65 -6.84 -0.71
CA ALA A 68 2.95 -5.63 -0.29
C ALA A 68 2.47 -5.72 1.15
N THR A 69 2.58 -4.62 1.90
CA THR A 69 2.00 -4.46 3.24
C THR A 69 0.63 -3.78 3.21
N VAL A 70 0.14 -3.43 2.02
CA VAL A 70 -1.15 -2.78 1.77
C VAL A 70 -1.92 -3.55 0.71
N THR A 71 -3.24 -3.42 0.72
CA THR A 71 -4.07 -3.94 -0.38
C THR A 71 -3.82 -3.13 -1.64
N LEU A 72 -3.56 -3.82 -2.74
CA LEU A 72 -3.40 -3.25 -4.07
C LEU A 72 -4.48 -3.82 -4.99
N ASP A 73 -5.06 -2.98 -5.83
CA ASP A 73 -6.00 -3.37 -6.87
C ASP A 73 -5.56 -2.82 -8.23
N THR A 74 -6.16 -3.34 -9.30
CA THR A 74 -5.79 -2.99 -10.68
C THR A 74 -6.07 -1.53 -11.04
N GLY A 75 -6.96 -0.84 -10.30
CA GLY A 75 -7.20 0.59 -10.43
C GLY A 75 -6.05 1.46 -9.90
N MET A 76 -5.07 0.85 -9.21
CA MET A 76 -3.86 1.51 -8.75
C MET A 76 -2.69 1.39 -9.73
N VAL A 77 -2.83 0.66 -10.85
CA VAL A 77 -1.78 0.55 -11.88
C VAL A 77 -1.41 1.93 -12.44
N GLY A 78 -0.11 2.15 -12.63
CA GLY A 78 0.49 3.42 -13.02
C GLY A 78 0.70 4.39 -11.87
N ARG A 79 0.21 4.11 -10.65
CA ARG A 79 0.44 4.97 -9.48
C ARG A 79 1.83 4.78 -8.90
N GLN A 80 2.35 5.85 -8.32
CA GLN A 80 3.62 5.84 -7.61
C GLN A 80 3.49 5.10 -6.28
N VAL A 81 4.48 4.28 -5.94
CA VAL A 81 4.53 3.46 -4.73
C VAL A 81 5.82 3.70 -3.96
N ALA A 82 5.75 3.59 -2.64
CA ALA A 82 6.89 3.57 -1.74
C ALA A 82 7.41 2.14 -1.60
N LEU A 83 8.69 1.93 -1.91
CA LEU A 83 9.36 0.64 -1.91
C LEU A 83 10.45 0.59 -0.83
N MET A 84 10.59 -0.59 -0.22
CA MET A 84 11.75 -0.98 0.57
C MET A 84 12.27 -2.33 0.08
N PHE A 85 13.54 -2.62 0.31
CA PHE A 85 14.20 -3.82 -0.22
C PHE A 85 14.66 -4.73 0.91
N VAL A 86 14.25 -6.00 0.85
CA VAL A 86 14.65 -6.99 1.86
C VAL A 86 16.17 -7.18 1.79
N GLN A 87 16.85 -6.90 2.91
CA GLN A 87 18.32 -6.94 3.02
C GLN A 87 19.03 -6.04 1.97
N GLY A 88 18.36 -5.00 1.48
CA GLY A 88 18.91 -4.10 0.45
C GLY A 88 18.99 -4.71 -0.95
N MET A 89 18.38 -5.87 -1.20
CA MET A 89 18.37 -6.51 -2.53
C MET A 89 17.27 -5.93 -3.42
N ILE A 90 17.66 -5.32 -4.54
CA ILE A 90 16.71 -4.69 -5.46
C ILE A 90 15.69 -5.67 -6.06
N GLU A 91 16.07 -6.93 -6.23
CA GLU A 91 15.23 -8.02 -6.73
C GLU A 91 14.14 -8.45 -5.73
N ARG A 92 14.18 -7.95 -4.49
CA ARG A 92 13.22 -8.27 -3.44
C ARG A 92 12.53 -7.02 -2.87
N PRO A 93 11.76 -6.29 -3.70
CA PRO A 93 11.03 -5.12 -3.25
C PRO A 93 9.80 -5.49 -2.41
N VAL A 94 9.47 -4.61 -1.47
CA VAL A 94 8.25 -4.61 -0.67
C VAL A 94 7.57 -3.26 -0.83
N VAL A 95 6.34 -3.25 -1.33
CA VAL A 95 5.47 -2.08 -1.38
C VAL A 95 4.97 -1.78 0.02
N LEU A 96 5.40 -0.64 0.57
CA LEU A 96 4.96 -0.16 1.87
C LEU A 96 3.64 0.62 1.79
N GLY A 97 3.37 1.26 0.64
CA GLY A 97 2.17 2.06 0.41
C GLY A 97 2.13 2.71 -0.97
N VAL A 98 0.95 3.17 -1.37
CA VAL A 98 0.76 3.97 -2.59
C VAL A 98 0.90 5.45 -2.21
N ILE A 99 1.72 6.20 -2.94
CA ILE A 99 1.86 7.63 -2.75
C ILE A 99 0.55 8.31 -3.12
N GLN A 100 -0.03 9.04 -2.16
CA GLN A 100 -1.22 9.85 -2.37
C GLN A 100 -0.80 11.30 -2.52
N ASN A 101 -1.39 12.00 -3.48
CA ASN A 101 -1.38 13.45 -3.42
C ASN A 101 -2.31 13.86 -2.28
N PRO A 102 -1.83 14.57 -1.24
CA PRO A 102 -2.68 15.00 -0.16
C PRO A 102 -3.71 16.00 -0.71
N GLU A 103 -4.92 15.54 -0.93
CA GLU A 103 -6.07 16.43 -1.12
C GLU A 103 -6.64 16.80 0.24
N PRO A 104 -7.12 18.05 0.42
CA PRO A 104 -7.82 18.43 1.64
C PRO A 104 -8.96 17.44 1.87
N VAL A 105 -9.01 16.87 3.07
CA VAL A 105 -9.99 15.83 3.44
C VAL A 105 -11.39 16.39 3.30
N GLN A 106 -12.01 16.20 2.14
CA GLN A 106 -13.46 16.23 2.03
C GLN A 106 -13.92 14.97 2.77
N LYS A 107 -14.65 15.16 3.86
CA LYS A 107 -15.18 14.05 4.66
C LYS A 107 -16.04 13.18 3.73
N ASN A 108 -15.46 12.07 3.29
CA ASN A 108 -16.12 11.18 2.37
C ASN A 108 -17.24 10.44 3.08
N MET A 109 -18.36 10.35 2.37
CA MET A 109 -19.54 9.55 2.69
C MET A 109 -19.13 8.11 3.00
N GLU A 110 -19.35 7.66 4.24
CA GLU A 110 -19.17 6.25 4.60
C GLU A 110 -20.37 5.46 4.06
N VAL A 111 -20.10 4.53 3.14
CA VAL A 111 -21.12 3.65 2.57
C VAL A 111 -20.93 2.27 3.20
N VAL A 112 -21.63 2.00 4.30
CA VAL A 112 -21.62 0.67 4.92
C VAL A 112 -22.47 -0.27 4.07
N LYS A 113 -21.84 -1.25 3.43
CA LYS A 113 -22.49 -2.29 2.62
C LYS A 113 -22.43 -3.64 3.34
N ASP A 114 -23.46 -3.98 4.10
CA ASP A 114 -23.61 -5.28 4.79
C ASP A 114 -24.21 -6.38 3.86
N GLY A 115 -23.99 -6.27 2.54
CA GLY A 115 -24.58 -7.16 1.53
C GLY A 115 -26.12 -7.12 1.39
N ARG A 116 -26.83 -6.50 2.36
CA ARG A 116 -28.30 -6.41 2.43
C ARG A 116 -28.82 -4.97 2.49
N LYS A 117 -28.01 -4.03 2.99
CA LYS A 117 -28.38 -2.63 3.22
C LYS A 117 -27.24 -1.69 2.84
N ILE A 118 -27.60 -0.52 2.33
CA ILE A 118 -26.72 0.62 2.11
C ILE A 118 -27.15 1.72 3.09
N LEU A 119 -26.21 2.23 3.89
CA LEU A 119 -26.42 3.36 4.80
C LEU A 119 -25.61 4.56 4.31
N LEU A 120 -26.27 5.72 4.19
CA LEU A 120 -25.66 7.00 3.82
C LEU A 120 -25.93 7.99 4.96
N GLU A 121 -24.87 8.47 5.62
CA GLU A 121 -24.96 9.42 6.73
C GLU A 121 -24.12 10.67 6.45
N ALA A 122 -24.66 11.84 6.81
CA ALA A 122 -23.98 13.12 6.73
C ALA A 122 -24.44 14.02 7.88
N ALA A 123 -23.54 14.87 8.38
CA ALA A 123 -23.84 15.80 9.47
C ALA A 123 -24.79 16.93 9.04
N ASP A 124 -24.63 17.43 7.81
CA ASP A 124 -25.30 18.66 7.35
C ASP A 124 -26.30 18.41 6.22
N GLU A 125 -25.89 17.73 5.15
CA GLU A 125 -26.71 17.54 3.95
C GLU A 125 -26.35 16.26 3.19
N ILE A 126 -27.37 15.64 2.56
CA ILE A 126 -27.19 14.62 1.52
C ILE A 126 -27.94 15.09 0.26
N GLU A 127 -27.25 15.22 -0.89
CA GLU A 127 -27.87 15.55 -2.18
C GLU A 127 -27.49 14.53 -3.27
N LEU A 128 -28.51 13.89 -3.86
CA LEU A 128 -28.37 13.06 -5.06
C LEU A 128 -28.80 13.89 -6.28
N LYS A 129 -27.88 14.21 -7.19
CA LYS A 129 -28.11 15.12 -8.32
C LYS A 129 -27.82 14.47 -9.67
N CYS A 130 -28.73 14.66 -10.62
CA CYS A 130 -28.55 14.27 -12.02
C CYS A 130 -29.17 15.34 -12.93
N GLY A 131 -28.33 16.14 -13.59
CA GLY A 131 -28.76 17.26 -14.42
C GLY A 131 -29.62 18.28 -13.65
N LYS A 132 -30.88 18.46 -14.11
CA LYS A 132 -31.87 19.38 -13.50
C LYS A 132 -32.64 18.76 -12.32
N ALA A 133 -32.43 17.47 -12.03
CA ALA A 133 -33.10 16.78 -10.94
C ALA A 133 -32.19 16.68 -9.71
N SER A 134 -32.76 16.85 -8.51
CA SER A 134 -32.08 16.53 -7.27
C SER A 134 -33.01 16.04 -6.16
N LEU A 135 -32.49 15.15 -5.31
CA LEU A 135 -33.09 14.74 -4.04
C LEU A 135 -32.15 15.18 -2.92
N LYS A 136 -32.60 16.10 -2.08
CA LYS A 136 -31.81 16.72 -1.02
C LYS A 136 -32.45 16.51 0.35
N MET A 137 -31.64 16.16 1.34
CA MET A 137 -32.03 15.98 2.74
C MET A 137 -31.13 16.85 3.61
N THR A 138 -31.70 17.68 4.48
CA THR A 138 -30.95 18.61 5.34
C THR A 138 -30.96 18.18 6.82
N ARG A 139 -30.03 18.71 7.61
CA ARG A 139 -29.94 18.48 9.07
C ARG A 139 -31.22 18.83 9.84
N GLU A 140 -32.03 19.75 9.32
CA GLU A 140 -33.34 20.11 9.90
C GLU A 140 -34.44 19.07 9.60
N GLY A 141 -34.12 18.00 8.89
CA GLY A 141 -35.07 16.95 8.50
C GLY A 141 -35.90 17.29 7.25
N LYS A 142 -35.54 18.35 6.52
CA LYS A 142 -36.25 18.73 5.29
C LYS A 142 -35.82 17.84 4.14
N VAL A 143 -36.79 17.24 3.45
CA VAL A 143 -36.58 16.48 2.21
C VAL A 143 -37.11 17.30 1.04
N ILE A 144 -36.26 17.54 0.04
CA ILE A 144 -36.58 18.35 -1.15
C ILE A 144 -36.36 17.48 -2.38
N VAL A 145 -37.41 17.31 -3.17
CA VAL A 145 -37.35 16.61 -4.47
C VAL A 145 -37.57 17.65 -5.56
N LYS A 146 -36.58 17.81 -6.46
CA LYS A 146 -36.62 18.72 -7.60
C LYS A 146 -36.47 17.95 -8.90
N GLY A 147 -37.21 18.35 -9.91
CA GLY A 147 -37.13 17.80 -11.26
C GLY A 147 -38.11 18.51 -12.20
N THR A 148 -37.97 18.29 -13.50
CA THR A 148 -38.93 18.81 -14.49
C THR A 148 -40.23 18.00 -14.50
N HIS A 149 -40.17 16.72 -14.11
CA HIS A 149 -41.31 15.82 -13.98
C HIS A 149 -41.11 14.93 -12.75
N LEU A 150 -42.16 14.75 -11.94
CA LEU A 150 -42.16 13.82 -10.80
C LEU A 150 -43.27 12.79 -11.01
N VAL A 151 -42.90 11.51 -11.02
CA VAL A 151 -43.85 10.39 -11.09
C VAL A 151 -43.74 9.60 -9.81
N SER A 152 -44.78 9.66 -8.97
CA SER A 152 -44.91 8.82 -7.78
C SER A 152 -45.88 7.68 -8.06
N ARG A 153 -45.35 6.48 -8.32
CA ARG A 153 -46.15 5.28 -8.62
C ARG A 153 -45.98 4.26 -7.49
N SER A 154 -47.10 3.75 -6.99
CA SER A 154 -47.15 2.65 -6.02
C SER A 154 -48.17 1.62 -6.49
N SER A 155 -47.89 0.34 -6.29
CA SER A 155 -48.88 -0.73 -6.47
C SER A 155 -49.87 -0.82 -5.29
N GLY A 156 -49.51 -0.25 -4.14
CA GLY A 156 -50.36 -0.12 -2.97
C GLY A 156 -50.76 1.33 -2.69
N ALA A 157 -51.26 1.60 -1.49
CA ALA A 157 -51.62 2.96 -1.09
C ALA A 157 -50.38 3.88 -0.98
N ASN A 158 -50.46 5.07 -1.57
CA ASN A 158 -49.53 6.16 -1.31
C ASN A 158 -50.11 7.07 -0.22
N LYS A 159 -49.52 7.08 0.98
CA LYS A 159 -50.05 7.81 2.14
C LYS A 159 -49.28 9.11 2.35
N ILE A 160 -50.00 10.23 2.32
CA ILE A 160 -49.46 11.56 2.64
C ILE A 160 -50.12 12.02 3.93
N LYS A 161 -49.32 12.43 4.92
CA LYS A 161 -49.79 12.94 6.21
C LYS A 161 -49.06 14.23 6.55
N GLY A 162 -49.79 15.20 7.09
CA GLY A 162 -49.24 16.46 7.56
C GLY A 162 -50.33 17.29 8.24
N ALA A 163 -49.93 18.27 9.05
CA ALA A 163 -50.86 19.25 9.63
C ALA A 163 -51.55 20.07 8.53
N SER A 164 -50.90 20.26 7.39
CA SER A 164 -51.45 20.83 6.16
C SER A 164 -50.81 20.18 4.94
N VAL A 165 -51.58 20.04 3.87
CA VAL A 165 -51.11 19.60 2.55
C VAL A 165 -51.51 20.65 1.53
N LEU A 166 -50.52 21.27 0.91
CA LEU A 166 -50.71 22.25 -0.14
C LEU A 166 -50.51 21.57 -1.49
N LEU A 167 -51.55 21.55 -2.32
CA LEU A 167 -51.53 21.00 -3.67
C LEU A 167 -52.02 22.10 -4.62
N ASN A 168 -51.24 22.39 -5.65
CA ASN A 168 -51.54 23.35 -6.70
C ASN A 168 -51.43 22.66 -8.06
#